data_AF-A0A0G4PXJ1-F1
#
_entry.id   AF-A0A0G4PXJ1-F1
#
_cell.length_a   1.000
_cell.length_b   1.000
_cell.length_c   1.000
_cell.angle_alpha   90.00
_cell.angle_beta   90.00
_cell.angle_gamma   90.00
#
_symmetry.space_group_name_H-M   'P 1'
#
loop_
_entity.id
_entity.type
_entity.pdbx_description
1 polymer ?
#
loop_
_entity_poly.entity_id
_entity_poly.type
_entity_poly.pdbx_seq_one_letter_code
_entity_poly.pdbx_strand_id
1 'polypeptide(L)'
;MGSIQHEPSRPSTVWGGTPDWATFEKVTHPSAPSPGSQPDPATFPSTLTRPDPAQPKYQAWQIQPLFQNPWLTYEAIVVISQGQSVFLARHRESKAALVNIHLVKQPFPSVKPLLETICRFSHESFLGLLGCYCWEDQVFLVWEPVELSVSHILASRCTITEEEIVAIVRPVLEGIQYLRDRGRALAALSADTMLLTESGGVKIVYVAAGMELSCQIGAAEMDAATLKLFALAEVVERLIMKNPRQYPWSAEAKSLPEDLKTCSLPGELLRVSLDHPSQLRNALTNQSNFFRKVEQGELKMLVNAANKTAYHNLESFKRI
;
A
#
# COMPACT_ATOMS: atom_id res chain seq x y z
N MET A 1 -1.14 53.44 31.56
CA MET A 1 -2.53 52.95 31.58
C MET A 1 -2.93 52.78 30.13
N GLY A 2 -2.97 51.62 29.48
CA GLY A 2 -3.22 50.25 29.93
C GLY A 2 -4.29 49.70 28.97
N SER A 3 -3.94 49.50 27.70
CA SER A 3 -4.88 49.03 26.66
C SER A 3 -4.78 47.52 26.54
N ILE A 4 -5.88 46.86 26.86
CA ILE A 4 -6.08 45.41 26.84
C ILE A 4 -6.15 44.95 25.37
N GLN A 5 -5.22 44.10 24.95
CA GLN A 5 -5.34 43.33 23.71
C GLN A 5 -5.76 41.90 24.07
N HIS A 6 -6.91 41.49 23.54
CA HIS A 6 -7.37 40.11 23.55
C HIS A 6 -6.58 39.32 22.49
N GLU A 7 -5.92 38.26 22.92
CA GLU A 7 -5.29 37.25 22.07
C GLU A 7 -6.32 36.18 21.71
N PRO A 8 -6.49 35.78 20.43
CA PRO A 8 -7.15 34.53 20.09
C PRO A 8 -6.11 33.43 19.85
N SER A 9 -5.99 32.53 20.82
CA SER A 9 -5.28 31.25 20.69
C SER A 9 -6.13 30.24 19.90
N ARG A 10 -5.84 30.03 18.61
CA ARG A 10 -5.98 28.75 17.89
C ARG A 10 -5.56 28.89 16.41
N PRO A 11 -4.70 28.00 15.85
CA PRO A 11 -4.66 27.81 14.41
C PRO A 11 -5.87 26.96 13.98
N SER A 12 -6.55 27.40 12.92
CA SER A 12 -7.70 26.71 12.32
C SER A 12 -7.26 25.44 11.59
N THR A 13 -7.83 24.30 11.96
CA THR A 13 -7.75 23.07 11.17
C THR A 13 -8.65 23.22 9.95
N VAL A 14 -8.04 23.41 8.77
CA VAL A 14 -8.77 23.40 7.49
C VAL A 14 -8.98 21.95 7.09
N TRP A 15 -10.18 21.45 7.35
CA TRP A 15 -10.73 20.29 6.66
C TRP A 15 -11.37 20.76 5.36
N GLY A 16 -11.02 20.13 4.24
CA GLY A 16 -11.64 20.39 2.94
C GLY A 16 -10.62 20.90 1.92
N GLY A 17 -10.08 19.97 1.14
CA GLY A 17 -9.23 20.28 0.00
C GLY A 17 -8.63 19.00 -0.55
N THR A 18 -9.27 18.45 -1.58
CA THR A 18 -8.62 17.50 -2.49
C THR A 18 -7.44 18.24 -3.11
N PRO A 19 -6.18 17.78 -3.00
CA PRO A 19 -5.07 18.51 -3.58
C PRO A 19 -5.14 18.39 -5.10
N ASP A 20 -5.26 19.53 -5.77
CA ASP A 20 -5.18 19.61 -7.23
C ASP A 20 -3.72 19.50 -7.65
N TRP A 21 -3.37 18.37 -8.27
CA TRP A 21 -1.99 17.98 -8.59
C TRP A 21 -1.46 18.62 -9.88
N ALA A 22 -2.25 19.45 -10.56
CA ALA A 22 -1.93 19.98 -11.88
C ALA A 22 -1.10 21.29 -11.89
N THR A 23 -0.89 21.95 -10.75
CA THR A 23 -0.37 23.34 -10.74
C THR A 23 1.14 23.47 -10.52
N PHE A 24 1.90 22.37 -10.53
CA PHE A 24 3.36 22.37 -10.25
C PHE A 24 4.26 22.06 -11.45
N GLU A 25 3.81 22.32 -12.68
CA GLU A 25 4.65 22.16 -13.86
C GLU A 25 5.46 23.42 -14.20
N LYS A 26 6.74 23.43 -13.80
CA LYS A 26 7.81 24.03 -14.61
C LYS A 26 9.20 23.46 -14.26
N VAL A 27 9.78 22.74 -15.24
CA VAL A 27 11.24 22.49 -15.49
C VAL A 27 11.94 21.58 -14.45
N THR A 28 12.80 20.59 -14.72
CA THR A 28 13.64 20.11 -15.84
C THR A 28 13.80 18.58 -15.70
N HIS A 29 14.02 17.85 -16.79
CA HIS A 29 14.32 16.40 -16.77
C HIS A 29 15.73 16.12 -16.20
N PRO A 30 15.90 15.20 -15.22
CA PRO A 30 17.22 14.65 -14.90
C PRO A 30 17.56 13.48 -15.84
N SER A 31 18.66 13.60 -16.57
CA SER A 31 19.24 12.52 -17.40
C SER A 31 20.18 11.65 -16.58
N ALA A 32 20.14 10.33 -16.80
CA ALA A 32 21.09 9.38 -16.21
C ALA A 32 22.48 9.45 -16.88
N PRO A 33 23.60 9.30 -16.14
CA PRO A 33 24.94 9.26 -16.73
C PRO A 33 25.36 7.86 -17.23
N SER A 34 26.15 7.83 -18.30
CA SER A 34 26.72 6.62 -18.94
C SER A 34 27.87 5.98 -18.13
N PRO A 35 28.12 4.66 -18.25
CA PRO A 35 29.06 3.94 -17.40
C PRO A 35 30.52 4.05 -17.87
N GLY A 36 31.43 4.31 -16.94
CA GLY A 36 32.89 4.24 -17.11
C GLY A 36 33.53 3.28 -16.11
N SER A 37 34.28 2.32 -16.66
CA SER A 37 35.42 1.52 -16.18
C SER A 37 35.54 1.03 -14.71
N GLN A 38 35.57 -0.30 -14.59
CA GLN A 38 35.84 -1.16 -13.42
C GLN A 38 37.28 -1.06 -12.88
N PRO A 39 37.52 -1.50 -11.63
CA PRO A 39 38.46 -2.61 -11.41
C PRO A 39 37.99 -3.71 -10.42
N ASP A 40 38.73 -4.82 -10.45
CA ASP A 40 38.48 -6.21 -10.02
C ASP A 40 38.48 -6.55 -8.51
N PRO A 41 38.08 -7.80 -8.11
CA PRO A 41 37.46 -8.09 -6.81
C PRO A 41 38.43 -8.64 -5.75
N ALA A 42 38.12 -8.36 -4.47
CA ALA A 42 38.77 -8.97 -3.32
C ALA A 42 37.89 -10.06 -2.67
N THR A 43 38.48 -11.24 -2.51
CA THR A 43 37.95 -12.48 -1.94
C THR A 43 37.65 -12.36 -0.44
N PHE A 44 36.48 -12.82 0.02
CA PHE A 44 36.20 -13.09 1.44
C PHE A 44 35.65 -14.51 1.64
N PRO A 45 35.99 -15.19 2.75
CA PRO A 45 35.65 -16.59 2.97
C PRO A 45 34.21 -16.81 3.45
N SER A 46 33.58 -17.83 2.89
CA SER A 46 32.25 -18.34 3.26
C SER A 46 32.26 -19.05 4.61
N THR A 47 31.38 -18.63 5.52
CA THR A 47 30.87 -19.49 6.61
C THR A 47 29.38 -19.19 6.81
N LEU A 48 28.53 -20.03 6.22
CA LEU A 48 27.09 -20.05 6.41
C LEU A 48 26.79 -20.98 7.59
N THR A 49 26.49 -20.40 8.75
CA THR A 49 25.93 -21.14 9.89
C THR A 49 24.41 -20.98 9.87
N ARG A 50 23.71 -22.11 9.74
CA ARG A 50 22.24 -22.22 9.69
C ARG A 50 21.62 -21.94 11.07
N PRO A 51 20.58 -21.09 11.18
CA PRO A 51 19.77 -21.02 12.40
C PRO A 51 18.70 -22.11 12.45
N ASP A 52 18.57 -22.72 13.62
CA ASP A 52 17.60 -23.72 14.06
C ASP A 52 16.20 -23.07 14.30
N PRO A 53 15.06 -23.78 14.14
CA PRO A 53 13.74 -23.18 14.12
C PRO A 53 13.10 -23.17 15.52
N ALA A 54 13.13 -22.02 16.20
CA ALA A 54 12.30 -21.80 17.39
C ALA A 54 11.85 -20.34 17.50
N GLN A 55 10.56 -20.13 17.23
CA GLN A 55 9.68 -18.97 17.52
C GLN A 55 10.02 -17.60 16.89
N PRO A 56 9.05 -16.92 16.23
CA PRO A 56 9.29 -15.60 15.67
C PRO A 56 9.30 -14.54 16.77
N LYS A 57 10.49 -14.16 17.21
CA LYS A 57 10.72 -12.83 17.77
C LYS A 57 10.50 -11.85 16.62
N TYR A 58 9.61 -10.87 16.78
CA TYR A 58 9.50 -9.73 15.87
C TYR A 58 10.83 -8.96 15.90
N GLN A 59 11.82 -9.42 15.13
CA GLN A 59 12.99 -8.63 14.82
C GLN A 59 12.51 -7.49 13.91
N ALA A 60 12.64 -6.26 14.39
CA ALA A 60 12.44 -5.09 13.55
C ALA A 60 13.43 -5.21 12.38
N TRP A 61 12.91 -5.40 11.17
CA TRP A 61 13.71 -5.35 9.96
C TRP A 61 14.24 -3.92 9.85
N GLN A 62 15.52 -3.71 10.16
CA GLN A 62 16.15 -2.40 10.12
C GLN A 62 16.81 -2.20 8.76
N ILE A 63 16.29 -1.25 7.98
CA ILE A 63 16.90 -0.85 6.71
C ILE A 63 18.02 0.12 7.03
N GLN A 64 19.25 -0.31 6.76
CA GLN A 64 20.44 0.53 6.91
C GLN A 64 20.59 1.42 5.65
N PRO A 65 20.71 2.75 5.81
CA PRO A 65 20.94 3.63 4.68
C PRO A 65 22.33 3.40 4.07
N LEU A 66 22.38 3.28 2.74
CA LEU A 66 23.62 3.14 1.97
C LEU A 66 24.01 4.49 1.37
N PHE A 67 25.17 5.02 1.75
CA PHE A 67 25.69 6.31 1.25
C PHE A 67 26.42 6.13 -0.08
N GLN A 68 25.68 5.71 -1.10
CA GLN A 68 26.21 5.44 -2.43
C GLN A 68 25.14 5.68 -3.49
N ASN A 69 25.59 5.79 -4.74
CA ASN A 69 24.73 5.91 -5.89
C ASN A 69 23.88 4.62 -6.09
N PRO A 70 22.53 4.69 -6.05
CA PRO A 70 21.66 3.50 -6.24
C PRO A 70 21.83 2.87 -7.62
N TRP A 71 22.26 3.63 -8.62
CA TRP A 71 22.45 3.17 -10.00
C TRP A 71 23.68 2.27 -10.19
N LEU A 72 24.50 2.09 -9.15
CA LEU A 72 25.54 1.06 -9.12
C LEU A 72 24.94 -0.33 -8.89
N THR A 73 23.82 -0.41 -8.17
CA THR A 73 23.10 -1.67 -7.86
C THR A 73 21.97 -1.92 -8.85
N TYR A 74 21.28 -0.86 -9.25
CA TYR A 74 20.10 -0.92 -10.10
C TYR A 74 20.34 -0.27 -11.47
N GLU A 75 19.56 -0.72 -12.44
CA GLU A 75 19.45 -0.12 -13.77
C GLU A 75 18.02 0.40 -13.93
N ALA A 76 17.86 1.72 -14.15
CA ALA A 76 16.56 2.32 -14.41
C ALA A 76 16.05 1.90 -15.80
N ILE A 77 14.79 1.48 -15.88
CA ILE A 77 14.14 1.04 -17.12
C ILE A 77 13.15 2.11 -17.59
N VAL A 78 12.30 2.59 -16.68
CA VAL A 78 11.25 3.57 -16.97
C VAL A 78 11.19 4.62 -15.86
N VAL A 79 10.97 5.88 -16.24
CA VAL A 79 10.64 6.96 -15.31
C VAL A 79 9.15 7.24 -15.38
N ILE A 80 8.47 7.14 -14.25
CA ILE A 80 7.06 7.47 -14.09
C ILE A 80 7.00 8.81 -13.35
N SER A 81 6.53 9.85 -14.05
CA SER A 81 6.39 11.20 -13.51
C SER A 81 4.92 11.53 -13.32
N GLN A 82 4.40 11.32 -12.11
CA GLN A 82 3.06 11.74 -11.70
C GLN A 82 3.15 12.54 -10.40
N GLY A 83 3.74 13.74 -10.46
CA GLY A 83 4.00 14.58 -9.28
C GLY A 83 5.13 14.09 -8.35
N GLN A 84 5.60 12.85 -8.52
CA GLN A 84 6.83 12.31 -7.95
C GLN A 84 7.66 11.62 -9.04
N SER A 85 8.99 11.58 -8.87
CA SER A 85 9.87 10.79 -9.74
C SER A 85 9.98 9.37 -9.17
N VAL A 86 9.24 8.46 -9.76
CA VAL A 86 9.32 7.01 -9.49
C VAL A 86 10.03 6.35 -10.66
N PHE A 87 11.03 5.53 -10.35
CA PHE A 87 11.78 4.77 -11.34
C PHE A 87 11.42 3.30 -11.21
N LEU A 88 10.91 2.70 -12.29
CA LEU A 88 10.92 1.25 -12.41
C LEU A 88 12.35 0.84 -12.78
N ALA A 89 12.98 0.06 -11.92
CA ALA A 89 14.36 -0.37 -12.09
C ALA A 89 14.48 -1.88 -11.92
N ARG A 90 15.58 -2.46 -12.41
CA ARG A 90 15.95 -3.86 -12.16
C ARG A 90 17.30 -3.97 -11.48
N HIS A 91 17.51 -5.01 -10.69
CA HIS A 91 18.83 -5.32 -10.15
C HIS A 91 19.79 -5.68 -11.29
N ARG A 92 21.02 -5.15 -11.27
CA ARG A 92 22.00 -5.39 -12.34
C ARG A 92 22.44 -6.85 -12.43
N GLU A 93 22.60 -7.52 -11.29
CA GLU A 93 22.99 -8.93 -11.21
C GLU A 93 21.80 -9.89 -11.34
N SER A 94 20.64 -9.49 -10.81
CA SER A 94 19.42 -10.31 -10.79
C SER A 94 18.40 -9.65 -11.70
N LYS A 95 18.57 -9.85 -13.02
CA LYS A 95 17.83 -9.10 -14.04
C LYS A 95 16.30 -9.31 -13.99
N ALA A 96 15.83 -10.36 -13.32
CA ALA A 96 14.41 -10.64 -13.10
C ALA A 96 13.81 -9.89 -11.89
N ALA A 97 14.64 -9.33 -11.00
CA ALA A 97 14.18 -8.61 -9.82
C ALA A 97 13.88 -7.14 -10.16
N LEU A 98 12.61 -6.83 -10.34
CA LEU A 98 12.11 -5.46 -10.48
C LEU A 98 11.92 -4.79 -9.12
N VAL A 99 12.14 -3.47 -9.09
CA VAL A 99 11.91 -2.62 -7.92
C VAL A 99 11.37 -1.26 -8.35
N ASN A 100 10.67 -0.60 -7.43
CA ASN A 100 10.25 0.78 -7.58
C ASN A 100 11.14 1.69 -6.74
N ILE A 101 11.88 2.60 -7.37
CA ILE A 101 12.76 3.55 -6.67
C ILE A 101 12.09 4.92 -6.64
N HIS A 102 11.78 5.40 -5.45
CA HIS A 102 11.17 6.71 -5.23
C HIS A 102 12.26 7.71 -4.87
N LEU A 103 12.37 8.78 -5.66
CA LEU A 103 13.24 9.91 -5.33
C LEU A 103 12.54 10.85 -4.35
N VAL A 104 13.18 11.06 -3.20
CA VAL A 104 12.83 12.08 -2.22
C VAL A 104 13.85 13.20 -2.33
N LYS A 105 13.39 14.37 -2.79
CA LYS A 105 14.20 15.60 -2.96
C LYS A 105 14.48 16.29 -1.62
N GLN A 106 14.93 15.53 -0.62
CA GLN A 106 15.28 16.00 0.71
C GLN A 106 16.54 15.27 1.19
N PRO A 107 17.40 15.92 1.99
CA PRO A 107 18.60 15.29 2.51
C PRO A 107 18.26 14.24 3.58
N PHE A 108 19.15 13.27 3.76
CA PHE A 108 18.92 12.15 4.68
C PHE A 108 18.53 12.54 6.12
N PRO A 109 19.12 13.57 6.76
CA PRO A 109 18.71 13.99 8.10
C PRO A 109 17.21 14.33 8.21
N SER A 110 16.60 14.86 7.15
CA SER A 110 15.16 15.16 7.09
C SER A 110 14.31 13.90 6.89
N VAL A 111 14.83 12.90 6.16
CA VAL A 111 14.12 11.64 5.86
C VAL A 111 14.32 10.58 6.94
N LYS A 112 15.34 10.71 7.79
CA LYS A 112 15.65 9.74 8.85
C LYS A 112 14.44 9.43 9.77
N PRO A 113 13.68 10.42 10.28
CA PRO A 113 12.49 10.12 11.10
C PRO A 113 11.43 9.33 10.35
N LEU A 114 11.26 9.61 9.05
CA LEU A 114 10.35 8.84 8.19
C LEU A 114 10.82 7.39 8.05
N LEU A 115 12.11 7.16 7.79
CA LEU A 115 12.68 5.81 7.68
C LEU A 115 12.50 5.01 8.98
N GLU A 116 12.75 5.63 10.13
CA GLU A 116 12.54 5.02 11.45
C GLU A 116 11.07 4.64 11.67
N THR A 117 10.14 5.50 11.26
CA THR A 117 8.71 5.23 11.29
C THR A 117 8.33 4.05 10.38
N ILE A 118 8.80 4.02 9.12
CA ILE A 118 8.53 2.92 8.19
C ILE A 118 9.00 1.59 8.80
N CYS A 119 10.22 1.54 9.34
CA CYS A 119 10.75 0.33 9.95
C CYS A 119 9.95 -0.08 11.20
N ARG A 120 9.45 0.89 11.98
CA ARG A 120 8.65 0.64 13.19
C ARG A 120 7.26 0.08 12.89
N PHE A 121 6.63 0.52 11.80
CA PHE A 121 5.28 0.14 11.42
C PHE A 121 5.23 -0.82 10.23
N SER A 122 6.29 -1.63 10.05
CA SER A 122 6.32 -2.67 9.04
C SER A 122 5.22 -3.72 9.29
N HIS A 123 4.43 -3.98 8.24
CA HIS A 123 3.35 -4.96 8.20
C HIS A 123 3.19 -5.47 6.76
N GLU A 124 2.70 -6.69 6.58
CA GLU A 124 2.54 -7.29 5.24
C GLU A 124 1.57 -6.52 4.35
N SER A 125 0.57 -5.87 4.94
CA SER A 125 -0.40 -5.00 4.26
C SER A 125 0.19 -3.69 3.73
N PHE A 126 1.36 -3.26 4.19
CA PHE A 126 2.01 -2.04 3.69
C PHE A 126 3.04 -2.37 2.64
N LEU A 127 3.25 -1.44 1.70
CA LEU A 127 4.28 -1.58 0.68
C LEU A 127 5.66 -1.76 1.34
N GLY A 128 6.34 -2.85 1.00
CA GLY A 128 7.61 -3.23 1.59
C GLY A 128 8.75 -2.32 1.12
N LEU A 129 9.42 -1.65 2.06
CA LEU A 129 10.69 -0.97 1.78
C LEU A 129 11.80 -2.02 1.76
N LEU A 130 12.60 -2.04 0.69
CA LEU A 130 13.70 -2.98 0.46
C LEU A 130 15.06 -2.34 0.71
N GLY A 131 15.18 -1.03 0.55
CA GLY A 131 16.45 -0.33 0.71
C GLY A 131 16.32 1.18 0.75
N CYS A 132 17.37 1.84 1.23
CA CYS A 132 17.50 3.29 1.28
C CYS A 132 18.90 3.67 0.81
N TYR A 133 18.99 4.50 -0.22
CA TYR A 133 20.25 5.02 -0.74
C TYR A 133 20.31 6.54 -0.57
N CYS A 134 21.46 7.05 -0.17
CA CYS A 134 21.73 8.47 0.01
C CYS A 134 22.85 8.86 -0.96
N TRP A 135 22.53 9.71 -1.93
CA TRP A 135 23.47 10.15 -2.96
C TRP A 135 23.19 11.59 -3.35
N GLU A 136 24.22 12.44 -3.41
CA GLU A 136 24.12 13.85 -3.84
C GLU A 136 22.96 14.62 -3.15
N ASP A 137 22.94 14.60 -1.81
CA ASP A 137 21.92 15.25 -0.97
C ASP A 137 20.46 14.84 -1.24
N GLN A 138 20.28 13.70 -1.91
CA GLN A 138 18.98 13.12 -2.22
C GLN A 138 18.86 11.73 -1.61
N VAL A 139 17.62 11.34 -1.32
CA VAL A 139 17.30 10.00 -0.79
C VAL A 139 16.49 9.22 -1.81
N PHE A 140 16.91 7.99 -2.05
CA PHE A 140 16.25 7.04 -2.93
C PHE A 140 15.72 5.88 -2.10
N LEU A 141 14.40 5.76 -2.03
CA LEU A 141 13.72 4.68 -1.32
C LEU A 141 13.38 3.57 -2.33
N VAL A 142 13.91 2.38 -2.10
CA VAL A 142 13.71 1.21 -2.96
C VAL A 142 12.59 0.37 -2.38
N TRP A 143 11.50 0.22 -3.11
CA TRP A 143 10.30 -0.51 -2.70
C TRP A 143 10.14 -1.80 -3.50
N GLU A 144 9.36 -2.72 -2.93
CA GLU A 144 8.91 -3.91 -3.66
C GLU A 144 8.16 -3.52 -4.94
N PRO A 145 8.22 -4.38 -5.98
CA PRO A 145 7.58 -4.09 -7.25
C PRO A 145 6.05 -4.10 -7.11
N VAL A 146 5.41 -3.20 -7.84
CA VAL A 146 3.97 -3.01 -7.92
C VAL A 146 3.58 -3.00 -9.38
N GLU A 147 2.52 -3.72 -9.73
CA GLU A 147 2.02 -3.78 -11.10
C GLU A 147 1.03 -2.67 -11.39
N LEU A 148 0.02 -2.50 -10.53
CA LEU A 148 -1.06 -1.54 -10.72
C LEU A 148 -1.78 -1.23 -9.41
N SER A 149 -2.63 -0.22 -9.41
CA SER A 149 -3.51 0.11 -8.29
C SER A 149 -4.95 -0.40 -8.52
N VAL A 150 -5.76 -0.41 -7.47
CA VAL A 150 -7.21 -0.72 -7.59
C VAL A 150 -7.92 0.27 -8.52
N SER A 151 -7.45 1.52 -8.65
CA SER A 151 -8.01 2.46 -9.64
C SER A 151 -7.80 1.99 -11.09
N HIS A 152 -6.70 1.31 -11.39
CA HIS A 152 -6.50 0.67 -12.70
C HIS A 152 -7.47 -0.50 -12.91
N ILE A 153 -7.77 -1.29 -11.87
CA ILE A 153 -8.84 -2.31 -11.94
C ILE A 153 -10.17 -1.63 -12.27
N LEU A 154 -10.53 -0.55 -11.57
CA LEU A 154 -11.76 0.21 -11.82
C LEU A 154 -11.84 0.79 -13.25
N ALA A 155 -10.71 1.23 -13.81
CA ALA A 155 -10.63 1.73 -15.18
C ALA A 155 -10.62 0.62 -16.26
N SER A 156 -10.26 -0.62 -15.91
CA SER A 156 -10.19 -1.75 -16.84
C SER A 156 -11.57 -2.20 -17.36
N ARG A 157 -11.59 -3.13 -18.33
CA ARG A 157 -12.84 -3.79 -18.78
C ARG A 157 -13.12 -5.12 -18.07
N CYS A 158 -12.31 -5.48 -17.08
CA CYS A 158 -12.46 -6.74 -16.35
C CYS A 158 -13.74 -6.71 -15.50
N THR A 159 -14.42 -7.85 -15.36
CA THR A 159 -15.40 -8.01 -14.28
C THR A 159 -14.65 -8.43 -13.02
N ILE A 160 -15.21 -8.12 -11.85
CA ILE A 160 -14.64 -8.49 -10.55
C ILE A 160 -15.55 -9.48 -9.82
N THR A 161 -14.99 -10.53 -9.22
CA THR A 161 -15.77 -11.48 -8.42
C THR A 161 -15.86 -11.09 -6.96
N GLU A 162 -16.72 -11.77 -6.21
CA GLU A 162 -16.86 -11.57 -4.77
C GLU A 162 -15.57 -11.92 -4.02
N GLU A 163 -14.94 -13.03 -4.39
CA GLU A 163 -13.66 -13.48 -3.85
C GLU A 163 -12.55 -12.46 -4.13
N GLU A 164 -12.53 -11.87 -5.32
CA GLU A 164 -11.57 -10.82 -5.67
C GLU A 164 -11.79 -9.54 -4.82
N ILE A 165 -13.05 -9.16 -4.51
CA ILE A 165 -13.33 -8.08 -3.57
C ILE A 165 -12.81 -8.43 -2.17
N VAL A 166 -13.09 -9.64 -1.68
CA VAL A 166 -12.60 -10.15 -0.39
C VAL A 166 -11.07 -10.09 -0.32
N ALA A 167 -10.41 -10.56 -1.37
CA ALA A 167 -8.95 -10.59 -1.47
C ALA A 167 -8.34 -9.18 -1.48
N ILE A 168 -9.04 -8.17 -2.02
CA ILE A 168 -8.64 -6.76 -1.94
C ILE A 168 -8.88 -6.18 -0.54
N VAL A 169 -10.05 -6.43 0.04
CA VAL A 169 -10.51 -5.78 1.28
C VAL A 169 -9.78 -6.32 2.50
N ARG A 170 -9.53 -7.63 2.57
CA ARG A 170 -8.95 -8.27 3.76
C ARG A 170 -7.57 -7.70 4.14
N PRO A 171 -6.56 -7.66 3.25
CA PRO A 171 -5.25 -7.13 3.63
C PRO A 171 -5.33 -5.65 4.03
N VAL A 172 -6.28 -4.90 3.48
CA VAL A 172 -6.52 -3.50 3.86
C VAL A 172 -7.07 -3.39 5.28
N LEU A 173 -8.07 -4.21 5.62
CA LEU A 173 -8.61 -4.28 6.98
C LEU A 173 -7.56 -4.74 8.00
N GLU A 174 -6.70 -5.70 7.65
CA GLU A 174 -5.58 -6.13 8.48
C GLU A 174 -4.59 -4.99 8.74
N GLY A 175 -4.27 -4.19 7.71
CA GLY A 175 -3.42 -3.01 7.86
C GLY A 175 -4.04 -1.91 8.73
N ILE A 176 -5.34 -1.66 8.57
CA ILE A 176 -6.09 -0.71 9.42
C ILE A 176 -6.10 -1.18 10.88
N GLN A 177 -6.42 -2.46 11.11
CA GLN A 177 -6.41 -3.06 12.44
C GLN A 177 -5.03 -2.97 13.10
N TYR A 178 -3.96 -3.27 12.34
CA TYR A 178 -2.58 -3.18 12.82
C TYR A 178 -2.20 -1.78 13.31
N LEU A 179 -2.61 -0.73 12.58
CA LEU A 179 -2.35 0.65 12.97
C LEU A 179 -3.21 1.07 14.17
N ARG A 180 -4.49 0.68 14.18
CA ARG A 180 -5.41 0.93 15.30
C ARG A 180 -4.83 0.42 16.61
N ASP A 181 -4.34 -0.82 16.63
CA ASP A 181 -3.74 -1.46 17.81
C ASP A 181 -2.49 -0.72 18.33
N ARG A 182 -1.95 0.21 17.54
CA ARG A 182 -0.79 1.05 17.87
C ARG A 182 -1.17 2.53 18.06
N GLY A 183 -2.45 2.86 18.18
CA GLY A 183 -2.86 4.24 18.38
C GLY A 183 -2.77 5.09 17.12
N ARG A 184 -2.84 4.49 15.92
CA ARG A 184 -2.67 5.20 14.64
C ARG A 184 -3.80 4.92 13.66
N ALA A 185 -3.94 5.83 12.70
CA ALA A 185 -4.85 5.68 11.56
C ALA A 185 -4.17 6.16 10.28
N LEU A 186 -4.62 5.65 9.13
CA LEU A 186 -4.19 6.13 7.82
C LEU A 186 -4.67 7.58 7.62
N ALA A 187 -3.80 8.43 7.09
CA ALA A 187 -4.16 9.82 6.75
C ALA A 187 -5.10 9.85 5.53
N ALA A 188 -4.86 8.97 4.56
CA ALA A 188 -5.66 8.82 3.35
C ALA A 188 -5.74 7.33 2.95
N LEU A 189 -6.88 6.95 2.36
CA LEU A 189 -7.08 5.66 1.72
C LEU A 189 -7.97 5.89 0.49
N SER A 190 -7.56 5.38 -0.66
CA SER A 190 -8.34 5.41 -1.90
C SER A 190 -7.95 4.23 -2.79
N ALA A 191 -8.63 4.09 -3.92
CA ALA A 191 -8.28 3.07 -4.92
C ALA A 191 -6.87 3.27 -5.52
N ASP A 192 -6.30 4.49 -5.44
CA ASP A 192 -4.94 4.79 -5.92
C ASP A 192 -3.88 4.40 -4.89
N THR A 193 -4.21 4.45 -3.59
CA THR A 193 -3.29 4.06 -2.51
C THR A 193 -3.35 2.56 -2.19
N MET A 194 -4.26 1.81 -2.83
CA MET A 194 -4.37 0.36 -2.74
C MET A 194 -3.70 -0.26 -3.98
N LEU A 195 -2.54 -0.86 -3.78
CA LEU A 195 -1.63 -1.37 -4.80
C LEU A 195 -1.73 -2.89 -4.91
N LEU A 196 -1.47 -3.40 -6.11
CA LEU A 196 -1.49 -4.81 -6.45
C LEU A 196 -0.13 -5.23 -7.00
N THR A 197 0.42 -6.30 -6.44
CA THR A 197 1.66 -6.92 -6.92
C THR A 197 1.39 -7.91 -8.05
N GLU A 198 2.43 -8.34 -8.77
CA GLU A 198 2.32 -9.34 -9.84
C GLU A 198 1.75 -10.67 -9.36
N SER A 199 2.04 -11.04 -8.11
CA SER A 199 1.52 -12.25 -7.48
C SER A 199 0.07 -12.11 -7.01
N GLY A 200 -0.57 -10.94 -7.19
CA GLY A 200 -1.92 -10.67 -6.69
C GLY A 200 -1.95 -10.32 -5.19
N GLY A 201 -0.84 -9.87 -4.60
CA GLY A 201 -0.84 -9.35 -3.24
C GLY A 201 -1.35 -7.92 -3.19
N VAL A 202 -2.06 -7.54 -2.12
CA VAL A 202 -2.58 -6.18 -1.94
C VAL A 202 -1.74 -5.44 -0.91
N LYS A 203 -1.34 -4.22 -1.25
CA LYS A 203 -0.48 -3.35 -0.45
C LYS A 203 -1.08 -1.96 -0.31
N ILE A 204 -0.89 -1.33 0.83
CA ILE A 204 -1.30 0.05 1.10
C ILE A 204 -0.07 0.94 1.01
N VAL A 205 -0.20 2.06 0.30
CA VAL A 205 0.81 3.13 0.31
C VAL A 205 0.85 3.76 1.69
N TYR A 206 1.96 3.60 2.39
CA TYR A 206 2.20 4.22 3.70
C TYR A 206 3.01 5.52 3.60
N VAL A 207 3.68 5.75 2.47
CA VAL A 207 4.57 6.90 2.25
C VAL A 207 4.35 7.47 0.86
N ALA A 208 4.11 8.78 0.79
CA ALA A 208 4.05 9.52 -0.47
C ALA A 208 4.75 10.87 -0.32
N ALA A 209 5.41 11.34 -1.38
CA ALA A 209 6.15 12.62 -1.40
C ALA A 209 7.17 12.81 -0.25
N GLY A 210 7.71 11.73 0.31
CA GLY A 210 8.60 11.79 1.48
C GLY A 210 7.87 12.08 2.80
N MET A 211 6.56 11.86 2.83
CA MET A 211 5.70 12.06 4.00
C MET A 211 5.07 10.73 4.41
N GLU A 212 4.95 10.52 5.73
CA GLU A 212 4.18 9.43 6.31
C GLU A 212 2.68 9.68 6.07
N LEU A 213 1.94 8.66 5.61
CA LEU A 213 0.50 8.70 5.39
C LEU A 213 -0.28 8.09 6.56
N SER A 214 0.17 8.34 7.79
CA SER A 214 -0.53 7.93 9.01
C SER A 214 -0.38 8.98 10.09
N CYS A 215 -1.35 9.07 10.98
CA CYS A 215 -1.32 9.96 12.13
C CYS A 215 -1.61 9.21 13.42
N GLN A 216 -1.14 9.75 14.53
CA GLN A 216 -1.52 9.29 15.85
C GLN A 216 -2.95 9.76 16.16
N ILE A 217 -3.73 8.88 16.75
CA ILE A 217 -5.14 9.12 17.06
C ILE A 217 -5.45 8.68 18.49
N GLY A 218 -6.23 9.47 19.21
CA GLY A 218 -6.71 9.11 20.55
C GLY A 218 -7.73 7.98 20.48
N ALA A 219 -7.77 7.10 21.49
CA ALA A 219 -8.71 5.98 21.53
C ALA A 219 -10.18 6.43 21.45
N ALA A 220 -10.52 7.60 21.97
CA ALA A 220 -11.87 8.17 21.92
C ALA A 220 -12.27 8.67 20.52
N GLU A 221 -11.30 8.88 19.62
CA GLU A 221 -11.51 9.37 18.24
C GLU A 221 -11.49 8.22 17.23
N MET A 222 -11.22 6.97 17.66
CA MET A 222 -11.14 5.79 16.79
C MET A 222 -12.52 5.28 16.39
N ASP A 223 -13.15 5.99 15.46
CA ASP A 223 -14.36 5.56 14.76
C ASP A 223 -14.08 5.06 13.34
N ALA A 224 -15.12 4.58 12.67
CA ALA A 224 -15.03 4.05 11.31
C ALA A 224 -14.50 5.07 10.29
N ALA A 225 -14.87 6.35 10.43
CA ALA A 225 -14.45 7.41 9.52
C ALA A 225 -12.95 7.69 9.68
N THR A 226 -12.48 7.81 10.92
CA THR A 226 -11.08 8.14 11.20
C THR A 226 -10.14 6.98 10.88
N LEU A 227 -10.62 5.73 11.06
CA LEU A 227 -9.93 4.52 10.61
C LEU A 227 -10.00 4.28 9.09
N LYS A 228 -10.62 5.18 8.34
CA LYS A 228 -10.78 5.13 6.87
C LYS A 228 -11.62 3.95 6.37
N LEU A 229 -12.49 3.38 7.20
CA LEU A 229 -13.44 2.36 6.77
C LEU A 229 -14.50 2.92 5.81
N PHE A 230 -14.86 4.20 5.93
CA PHE A 230 -15.77 4.86 4.98
C PHE A 230 -15.13 4.93 3.58
N ALA A 231 -13.85 5.30 3.52
CA ALA A 231 -13.12 5.35 2.25
C ALA A 231 -12.95 3.95 1.63
N LEU A 232 -12.73 2.93 2.46
CA LEU A 232 -12.73 1.54 2.00
C LEU A 232 -14.11 1.12 1.46
N ALA A 233 -15.19 1.49 2.14
CA ALA A 233 -16.56 1.24 1.68
C ALA A 233 -16.83 1.87 0.31
N GLU A 234 -16.40 3.12 0.09
CA GLU A 234 -16.51 3.78 -1.22
C GLU A 234 -15.72 3.06 -2.33
N VAL A 235 -14.56 2.50 -2.01
CA VAL A 235 -13.81 1.67 -2.97
C VAL A 235 -14.59 0.39 -3.30
N VAL A 236 -15.14 -0.28 -2.29
CA VAL A 236 -15.95 -1.50 -2.45
C VAL A 236 -17.21 -1.23 -3.28
N GLU A 237 -17.93 -0.15 -2.99
CA GLU A 237 -19.11 0.26 -3.78
C GLU A 237 -18.77 0.44 -5.25
N ARG A 238 -17.65 1.11 -5.55
CA ARG A 238 -17.20 1.29 -6.92
C ARG A 238 -16.81 -0.03 -7.59
N LEU A 239 -16.21 -0.97 -6.86
CA LEU A 239 -15.91 -2.31 -7.37
C LEU A 239 -17.18 -3.10 -7.68
N ILE A 240 -18.20 -3.04 -6.81
CA ILE A 240 -19.50 -3.69 -7.04
C ILE A 240 -20.20 -3.09 -8.26
N MET A 241 -20.22 -1.75 -8.35
CA MET A 241 -20.86 -1.00 -9.43
C MET A 241 -20.13 -1.12 -10.78
N LYS A 242 -18.89 -1.60 -10.77
CA LYS A 242 -18.11 -1.88 -11.98
C LYS A 242 -18.77 -2.97 -12.83
N ASN A 243 -19.35 -3.97 -12.19
CA ASN A 243 -20.00 -5.07 -12.90
C ASN A 243 -21.34 -4.64 -13.51
N PRO A 244 -21.84 -5.35 -14.55
CA PRO A 244 -23.17 -5.09 -15.07
C PRO A 244 -24.25 -5.21 -13.99
N ARG A 245 -25.32 -4.41 -14.11
CA ARG A 245 -26.43 -4.36 -13.12
C ARG A 245 -27.08 -5.71 -12.77
N GLN A 246 -26.94 -6.71 -13.64
CA GLN A 246 -27.52 -8.05 -13.47
C GLN A 246 -26.54 -9.04 -12.80
N TYR A 247 -25.36 -8.60 -12.37
CA TYR A 247 -24.39 -9.48 -11.73
C TYR A 247 -24.96 -10.05 -10.41
N PRO A 248 -24.88 -11.37 -10.19
CA PRO A 248 -25.57 -12.05 -9.09
C PRO A 248 -24.80 -11.93 -7.77
N TRP A 249 -24.61 -10.70 -7.29
CA TRP A 249 -23.97 -10.43 -6.00
C TRP A 249 -24.75 -11.08 -4.84
N SER A 250 -24.02 -11.73 -3.93
CA SER A 250 -24.57 -12.27 -2.68
C SER A 250 -25.17 -11.16 -1.79
N ALA A 251 -25.88 -11.56 -0.74
CA ALA A 251 -26.40 -10.58 0.22
C ALA A 251 -25.25 -9.94 1.01
N GLU A 252 -24.22 -10.73 1.28
CA GLU A 252 -22.99 -10.37 2.00
C GLU A 252 -22.15 -9.37 1.21
N ALA A 253 -21.95 -9.59 -0.09
CA ALA A 253 -21.25 -8.64 -0.95
C ALA A 253 -21.97 -7.28 -0.99
N LYS A 254 -23.31 -7.29 -0.99
CA LYS A 254 -24.13 -6.07 -1.01
C LYS A 254 -24.15 -5.34 0.32
N SER A 255 -24.07 -6.05 1.46
CA SER A 255 -24.06 -5.42 2.78
C SER A 255 -22.69 -4.88 3.17
N LEU A 256 -21.60 -5.43 2.59
CA LEU A 256 -20.22 -5.10 2.97
C LEU A 256 -19.91 -3.59 3.07
N PRO A 257 -20.32 -2.71 2.14
CA PRO A 257 -20.09 -1.27 2.31
C PRO A 257 -20.71 -0.67 3.57
N GLU A 258 -21.94 -1.08 3.90
CA GLU A 258 -22.63 -0.61 5.10
C GLU A 258 -22.05 -1.25 6.37
N ASP A 259 -21.63 -2.52 6.29
CA ASP A 259 -20.94 -3.21 7.39
C ASP A 259 -19.61 -2.50 7.71
N LEU A 260 -18.87 -2.04 6.69
CA LEU A 260 -17.64 -1.24 6.87
C LEU A 260 -17.93 0.11 7.54
N LYS A 261 -19.02 0.79 7.17
CA LYS A 261 -19.39 2.10 7.74
C LYS A 261 -19.87 1.98 9.19
N THR A 262 -20.51 0.87 9.55
CA THR A 262 -21.05 0.66 10.91
C THR A 262 -20.05 -0.03 11.85
N CYS A 263 -18.98 -0.61 11.30
CA CYS A 263 -17.96 -1.32 12.04
C CYS A 263 -17.16 -0.40 12.99
N SER A 264 -17.22 -0.71 14.28
CA SER A 264 -16.42 -0.03 15.31
C SER A 264 -15.07 -0.71 15.57
N LEU A 265 -14.87 -1.97 15.15
CA LEU A 265 -13.69 -2.79 15.38
C LEU A 265 -13.35 -3.61 14.12
N PRO A 266 -12.35 -3.21 13.30
CA PRO A 266 -12.00 -3.94 12.07
C PRO A 266 -11.71 -5.42 12.29
N GLY A 267 -11.13 -5.77 13.45
CA GLY A 267 -10.89 -7.15 13.86
C GLY A 267 -12.15 -8.01 14.00
N GLU A 268 -13.33 -7.43 14.24
CA GLU A 268 -14.60 -8.18 14.26
C GLU A 268 -14.98 -8.64 12.85
N LEU A 269 -14.84 -7.78 11.84
CA LEU A 269 -15.04 -8.14 10.43
C LEU A 269 -14.06 -9.23 9.98
N LEU A 270 -12.82 -9.20 10.50
CA LEU A 270 -11.81 -10.23 10.22
C LEU A 270 -12.08 -11.55 10.97
N ARG A 271 -12.64 -11.51 12.18
CA ARG A 271 -12.86 -12.70 13.04
C ARG A 271 -13.97 -13.63 12.61
N VAL A 272 -14.92 -13.16 11.80
CA VAL A 272 -15.92 -14.03 11.15
C VAL A 272 -15.24 -15.07 10.21
N SER A 273 -13.92 -14.97 10.00
CA SER A 273 -13.10 -15.86 9.16
C SER A 273 -12.49 -17.10 9.85
N LEU A 274 -12.40 -17.19 11.19
CA LEU A 274 -11.41 -18.11 11.83
C LEU A 274 -11.90 -19.26 12.74
N ASP A 275 -13.19 -19.37 13.10
CA ASP A 275 -13.65 -20.44 14.00
C ASP A 275 -14.26 -21.66 13.26
N HIS A 276 -13.38 -22.62 12.94
CA HIS A 276 -13.50 -24.09 12.79
C HIS A 276 -14.75 -24.78 12.16
N PRO A 277 -14.56 -25.85 11.33
CA PRO A 277 -15.59 -26.41 10.44
C PRO A 277 -16.55 -27.46 11.05
N SER A 278 -16.63 -27.63 12.36
CA SER A 278 -17.53 -28.65 12.90
C SER A 278 -17.86 -28.43 14.37
N GLN A 279 -19.17 -28.34 14.63
CA GLN A 279 -19.84 -28.37 15.93
C GLN A 279 -19.80 -27.07 16.75
N LEU A 280 -20.79 -26.20 16.54
CA LEU A 280 -21.73 -25.84 17.61
C LEU A 280 -22.99 -25.19 17.03
N ARG A 281 -24.10 -25.68 17.55
CA ARG A 281 -25.48 -25.49 17.09
C ARG A 281 -26.10 -24.37 17.95
N ASN A 282 -26.79 -23.44 17.30
CA ASN A 282 -27.87 -22.61 17.85
C ASN A 282 -27.54 -21.60 18.97
N ALA A 283 -27.14 -20.39 18.58
CA ALA A 283 -27.71 -19.10 19.04
C ALA A 283 -26.95 -17.96 18.35
N LEU A 284 -27.65 -16.97 17.80
CA LEU A 284 -27.17 -15.86 16.94
C LEU A 284 -27.15 -16.18 15.43
N THR A 285 -28.36 -16.32 14.88
CA THR A 285 -28.65 -16.46 13.44
C THR A 285 -28.33 -15.16 12.69
N ASN A 286 -27.12 -15.05 12.14
CA ASN A 286 -26.72 -14.38 10.88
C ASN A 286 -25.21 -14.07 10.91
N GLN A 287 -24.37 -15.12 10.97
CA GLN A 287 -22.91 -14.98 10.89
C GLN A 287 -22.45 -15.28 9.45
N SER A 288 -21.87 -14.28 8.78
CA SER A 288 -21.55 -14.24 7.35
C SER A 288 -20.13 -14.76 7.04
N ASN A 289 -20.02 -15.86 6.31
CA ASN A 289 -18.74 -16.50 5.94
C ASN A 289 -17.96 -15.79 4.81
N PHE A 290 -18.13 -14.48 4.62
CA PHE A 290 -17.67 -13.73 3.44
C PHE A 290 -16.14 -13.77 3.26
N PHE A 291 -15.39 -13.71 4.36
CA PHE A 291 -13.93 -13.82 4.35
C PHE A 291 -13.45 -15.27 4.50
N ARG A 292 -14.10 -16.27 3.91
CA ARG A 292 -13.51 -17.64 3.94
C ARG A 292 -12.21 -17.68 3.13
N LYS A 293 -11.29 -18.55 3.55
CA LYS A 293 -9.93 -18.83 3.03
C LYS A 293 -9.71 -18.39 1.56
N VAL A 294 -9.16 -17.19 1.40
CA VAL A 294 -8.68 -16.66 0.11
C VAL A 294 -7.34 -17.32 -0.20
N GLU A 295 -7.21 -17.97 -1.35
CA GLU A 295 -5.95 -18.57 -1.76
C GLU A 295 -4.96 -17.50 -2.25
N GLN A 296 -3.68 -17.69 -1.93
CA GLN A 296 -2.62 -16.79 -2.39
C GLN A 296 -2.58 -16.82 -3.93
N GLY A 297 -2.84 -15.67 -4.56
CA GLY A 297 -2.86 -15.54 -6.02
C GLY A 297 -4.24 -15.42 -6.66
N GLU A 298 -5.32 -15.33 -5.89
CA GLU A 298 -6.68 -15.06 -6.43
C GLU A 298 -6.70 -13.85 -7.37
N LEU A 299 -6.00 -12.77 -7.00
CA LEU A 299 -5.94 -11.56 -7.82
C LEU A 299 -4.93 -11.64 -8.97
N LYS A 300 -4.09 -12.68 -9.06
CA LYS A 300 -3.04 -12.76 -10.09
C LYS A 300 -3.62 -12.70 -11.50
N MET A 301 -4.74 -13.41 -11.71
CA MET A 301 -5.42 -13.40 -13.01
C MET A 301 -6.08 -12.05 -13.30
N LEU A 302 -6.67 -11.41 -12.27
CA LEU A 302 -7.26 -10.08 -12.40
C LEU A 302 -6.21 -9.03 -12.74
N VAL A 303 -5.06 -9.04 -12.05
CA VAL A 303 -3.92 -8.15 -12.32
C VAL A 303 -3.43 -8.32 -13.75
N ASN A 304 -3.22 -9.56 -14.20
CA ASN A 304 -2.78 -9.84 -15.57
C ASN A 304 -3.81 -9.36 -16.62
N ALA A 305 -5.10 -9.61 -16.37
CA ALA A 305 -6.17 -9.19 -17.27
C ALA A 305 -6.32 -7.66 -17.32
N ALA A 306 -6.26 -6.98 -16.18
CA ALA A 306 -6.34 -5.53 -16.11
C ALA A 306 -5.15 -4.86 -16.79
N ASN A 307 -3.93 -5.37 -16.55
CA ASN A 307 -2.72 -4.86 -17.20
C ASN A 307 -2.82 -5.01 -18.73
N LYS A 308 -3.21 -6.20 -19.23
CA LYS A 308 -3.38 -6.42 -20.69
C LYS A 308 -4.50 -5.58 -21.30
N THR A 309 -5.63 -5.41 -20.62
CA THR A 309 -6.76 -4.62 -21.14
C THR A 309 -6.53 -3.12 -21.06
N ALA A 310 -5.60 -2.64 -20.24
CA ALA A 310 -5.20 -1.24 -20.21
C ALA A 310 -4.47 -0.82 -21.49
N TYR A 311 -3.67 -1.72 -22.08
CA TYR A 311 -2.84 -1.44 -23.26
C TYR A 311 -3.41 -1.98 -24.58
N HIS A 312 -4.30 -2.96 -24.51
CA HIS A 312 -4.89 -3.59 -25.67
C HIS A 312 -6.41 -3.43 -25.62
N ASN A 313 -7.04 -3.07 -26.75
CA ASN A 313 -8.50 -3.03 -26.94
C ASN A 313 -9.08 -4.47 -26.92
N LEU A 314 -8.85 -5.19 -25.83
CA LEU A 314 -9.32 -6.56 -25.62
C LEU A 314 -10.73 -6.48 -25.02
N GLU A 315 -11.66 -7.18 -25.65
CA GLU A 315 -12.99 -7.41 -25.11
C GLU A 315 -12.90 -8.52 -24.05
N SER A 316 -13.44 -8.26 -22.85
CA SER A 316 -13.54 -9.27 -21.81
C SER A 316 -14.69 -10.22 -22.15
N PHE A 317 -14.40 -11.52 -22.25
CA PHE A 317 -15.45 -12.53 -22.33
C PHE A 317 -16.06 -12.72 -20.93
N LYS A 318 -17.39 -12.83 -20.85
CA LYS A 318 -18.08 -13.19 -19.60
C LYS A 318 -17.49 -14.50 -19.08
N ARG A 319 -16.94 -14.49 -17.86
CA ARG A 319 -16.78 -15.72 -17.09
C ARG A 319 -18.18 -16.17 -16.68
N ILE A 320 -18.57 -17.35 -17.15
CA ILE A 320 -19.81 -18.04 -16.76
C ILE A 320 -19.57 -18.71 -15.41
#